data_AF-A0A5C4PGK1-F1
#
_entry.id   AF-A0A5C4PGK1-F1
#
_cell.length_a   1.000
_cell.length_b   1.000
_cell.length_c   1.000
_cell.angle_alpha   90.00
_cell.angle_beta   90.00
_cell.angle_gamma   90.00
#
_symmetry.space_group_name_H-M   'P 1'
#
loop_
_entity.id
_entity.type
_entity.pdbx_description
1 polymer ?
#
loop_
_entity_poly.entity_id
_entity_poly.type
_entity_poly.pdbx_seq_one_letter_code
_entity_poly.pdbx_strand_id
1 'polypeptide(L)'
;MSHHIRFAEACKATDFTTDPGTIGGYIVWTVQHVRDGQRVEIEGPFFTEEEARISAELMRIEYRGARAYQSTHCSAWNPDVRREIAIRNDAMAARMILAGQLGMEIPRHSAQGAQE
;
A
#
# COMPACT_ATOMS: atom_id res chain seq x y z
N MET A 1 0.96 -20.27 -1.71
CA MET A 1 -0.38 -19.65 -1.81
C MET A 1 -0.37 -18.74 -3.03
N SER A 2 -1.43 -18.73 -3.86
CA SER A 2 -1.45 -17.91 -5.08
C SER A 2 -1.53 -16.41 -4.76
N HIS A 3 -1.08 -15.56 -5.69
CA HIS A 3 -1.20 -14.10 -5.54
C HIS A 3 -2.67 -13.69 -5.33
N HIS A 4 -3.61 -14.30 -6.04
CA HIS A 4 -5.04 -14.01 -5.94
C HIS A 4 -5.59 -14.18 -4.51
N ILE A 5 -5.24 -15.28 -3.84
CA ILE A 5 -5.73 -15.56 -2.47
C ILE A 5 -5.10 -14.57 -1.48
N ARG A 6 -3.79 -14.33 -1.60
CA ARG A 6 -3.05 -13.37 -0.77
C ARG A 6 -3.61 -11.96 -0.93
N PHE A 7 -3.88 -11.55 -2.16
CA PHE A 7 -4.46 -10.25 -2.49
C PHE A 7 -5.89 -10.09 -1.99
N ALA A 8 -6.75 -11.11 -2.13
CA ALA A 8 -8.10 -11.09 -1.60
C ALA A 8 -8.14 -10.92 -0.08
N GLU A 9 -7.22 -11.59 0.63
CA GLU A 9 -7.07 -11.42 2.08
C GLU A 9 -6.61 -10.01 2.42
N ALA A 10 -5.62 -9.48 1.70
CA ALA A 10 -5.09 -8.13 1.88
C ALA A 10 -6.16 -7.04 1.67
N CYS A 11 -7.04 -7.23 0.68
CA CYS A 11 -8.14 -6.31 0.39
C CYS A 11 -9.18 -6.18 1.53
N LYS A 12 -9.18 -7.08 2.51
CA LYS A 12 -10.04 -6.93 3.70
C LYS A 12 -9.62 -5.76 4.59
N ALA A 13 -8.35 -5.32 4.52
CA ALA A 13 -7.89 -4.13 5.22
C ALA A 13 -8.38 -2.88 4.47
N THR A 14 -9.16 -2.04 5.14
CA THR A 14 -9.76 -0.82 4.56
C THR A 14 -8.95 0.45 4.82
N ASP A 15 -7.97 0.40 5.72
CA ASP A 15 -7.05 1.50 6.03
C ASP A 15 -5.68 0.95 6.46
N PHE A 16 -4.72 1.83 6.68
CA PHE A 16 -3.38 1.48 7.17
C PHE A 16 -3.42 0.86 8.57
N THR A 17 -2.47 -0.04 8.82
CA THR A 17 -2.28 -0.60 10.16
C THR A 17 -1.70 0.46 11.08
N THR A 18 -2.31 0.68 12.25
CA THR A 18 -1.78 1.59 13.28
C THR A 18 -0.39 1.15 13.73
N ASP A 19 0.54 2.11 13.89
CA ASP A 19 1.84 1.87 14.50
C ASP A 19 1.73 2.07 16.02
N PRO A 20 1.75 1.00 16.85
CA PRO A 20 1.55 1.11 18.29
C PRO A 20 2.67 1.91 19.00
N GLY A 21 3.83 2.07 18.36
CA GLY A 21 4.95 2.84 18.91
C GLY A 21 4.84 4.35 18.73
N THR A 22 3.87 4.81 17.93
CA THR A 22 3.80 6.20 17.46
C THR A 22 2.38 6.75 17.60
N ILE A 23 2.21 7.79 18.42
CA ILE A 23 0.89 8.44 18.61
C ILE A 23 0.41 9.01 17.28
N GLY A 24 -0.74 8.55 16.79
CA GLY A 24 -1.29 8.97 15.50
C GLY A 24 -0.46 8.48 14.30
N GLY A 25 0.39 7.46 14.51
CA GLY A 25 1.20 6.83 13.50
C GLY A 25 0.52 5.62 12.87
N TYR A 26 0.83 5.38 11.60
CA TYR A 26 0.39 4.22 10.83
C TYR A 26 1.50 3.74 9.91
N ILE A 27 1.44 2.45 9.57
CA ILE A 27 2.43 1.77 8.75
C ILE A 27 2.04 1.94 7.28
N VAL A 28 2.97 2.46 6.50
CA VAL A 28 2.88 2.57 5.04
C VAL A 28 3.87 1.62 4.41
N TRP A 29 3.40 0.83 3.45
CA TRP A 29 4.22 -0.11 2.69
C TRP A 29 4.54 0.44 1.31
N THR A 30 5.77 0.26 0.86
CA THR A 30 6.25 0.65 -0.47
C THR A 30 7.08 -0.47 -1.07
N VAL A 31 7.19 -0.51 -2.38
CA VAL A 31 8.16 -1.35 -3.09
C VAL A 31 9.38 -0.53 -3.39
N GLN A 32 10.55 -0.99 -2.95
CA GLN A 32 11.81 -0.32 -3.20
C GLN A 32 12.82 -1.28 -3.86
N HIS A 33 13.75 -0.71 -4.60
CA HIS A 33 14.89 -1.41 -5.20
C HIS A 33 16.19 -0.66 -4.92
N VAL A 34 17.30 -1.40 -4.82
CA VAL A 34 18.62 -0.81 -4.61
C VAL A 34 19.26 -0.49 -5.95
N ARG A 35 19.41 0.80 -6.24
CA ARG A 35 20.13 1.32 -7.41
C ARG A 35 21.30 2.17 -6.94
N ASP A 36 22.50 1.86 -7.41
CA ASP A 36 23.73 2.59 -7.06
C ASP A 36 23.95 2.74 -5.53
N GLY A 37 23.59 1.71 -4.77
CA GLY A 37 23.69 1.68 -3.30
C GLY A 37 22.58 2.44 -2.56
N GLN A 38 21.66 3.09 -3.28
CA GLN A 38 20.53 3.81 -2.71
C GLN A 38 19.23 3.02 -2.86
N ARG A 39 18.38 3.08 -1.83
CA ARG A 39 17.02 2.55 -1.92
C ARG A 39 16.14 3.58 -2.63
N VAL A 40 15.56 3.16 -3.74
CA VAL A 40 14.64 3.98 -4.55
C VAL A 40 13.26 3.35 -4.48
N GLU A 41 12.27 4.14 -4.11
CA GLU A 41 10.87 3.75 -4.17
C GLU A 41 10.41 3.64 -5.62
N ILE A 42 9.76 2.52 -5.95
CA ILE A 42 9.25 2.22 -7.29
C ILE A 42 7.73 2.37 -7.31
N GLU A 43 7.05 1.83 -6.30
CA GLU A 43 5.60 1.81 -6.24
C GLU A 43 5.12 1.83 -4.79
N GLY A 44 3.91 2.36 -4.61
CA GLY A 44 3.25 2.54 -3.34
C GLY A 44 2.63 3.94 -3.29
N PRO A 45 2.10 4.33 -2.12
CA PRO A 45 1.97 3.53 -0.90
C PRO A 45 1.00 2.34 -1.05
N PHE A 46 1.08 1.36 -0.16
CA PHE A 46 0.15 0.22 -0.04
C PHE A 46 -0.37 0.14 1.40
N PHE A 47 -1.62 -0.31 1.56
CA PHE A 47 -2.26 -0.46 2.87
C PHE A 47 -1.63 -1.60 3.69
N THR A 48 -1.20 -2.66 3.02
CA THR A 48 -0.72 -3.89 3.65
C THR A 48 0.65 -4.30 3.13
N GLU A 49 1.37 -5.06 3.95
CA GLU A 49 2.62 -5.70 3.53
C GLU A 49 2.42 -6.61 2.32
N GLU A 50 1.29 -7.31 2.32
CA GLU A 50 1.01 -8.36 1.37
C GLU A 50 0.81 -7.82 -0.05
N GLU A 51 0.15 -6.66 -0.18
CA GLU A 51 0.04 -5.94 -1.46
C GLU A 51 1.42 -5.53 -1.99
N ALA A 52 2.26 -4.94 -1.14
CA ALA A 52 3.60 -4.54 -1.53
C ALA A 52 4.48 -5.75 -1.91
N ARG A 53 4.33 -6.89 -1.21
CA ARG A 53 5.05 -8.12 -1.55
C ARG A 53 4.62 -8.69 -2.90
N ILE A 54 3.32 -8.73 -3.18
CA ILE A 54 2.80 -9.22 -4.47
C ILE A 54 3.26 -8.30 -5.60
N SER A 55 3.12 -6.97 -5.44
CA SER A 55 3.64 -6.01 -6.41
C SER A 55 5.14 -6.22 -6.66
N ALA A 56 5.94 -6.29 -5.59
CA ALA A 56 7.38 -6.52 -5.71
C ALA A 56 7.70 -7.83 -6.45
N GLU A 57 6.95 -8.91 -6.21
CA GLU A 57 7.08 -10.20 -6.90
C GLU A 57 6.79 -10.09 -8.40
N LEU A 58 5.75 -9.34 -8.79
CA LEU A 58 5.41 -9.07 -10.20
C LEU A 58 6.50 -8.24 -10.89
N MET A 59 7.11 -7.29 -10.17
CA MET A 59 8.15 -6.39 -10.68
C MET A 59 9.55 -7.02 -10.82
N ARG A 60 9.77 -8.23 -10.29
CA ARG A 60 11.12 -8.86 -10.25
C ARG A 60 11.79 -9.04 -11.61
N ILE A 61 11.01 -9.10 -12.69
CA ILE A 61 11.52 -9.24 -14.05
C ILE A 61 12.24 -7.96 -14.48
N GLU A 62 11.68 -6.79 -14.15
CA GLU A 62 12.22 -5.49 -14.52
C GLU A 62 13.20 -4.95 -13.45
N TYR A 63 12.83 -5.09 -12.18
CA TYR A 63 13.58 -4.58 -11.04
C TYR A 63 14.12 -5.74 -10.20
N ARG A 64 15.29 -6.24 -10.57
CA ARG A 64 15.93 -7.36 -9.86
C ARG A 64 16.18 -6.98 -8.39
N GLY A 65 15.48 -7.65 -7.48
CA GLY A 65 15.61 -7.38 -6.04
C GLY A 65 14.67 -6.32 -5.50
N ALA A 66 13.62 -5.93 -6.25
CA ALA A 66 12.47 -5.23 -5.70
C ALA A 66 11.90 -5.97 -4.48
N ARG A 67 11.63 -5.24 -3.41
CA ARG A 67 11.12 -5.76 -2.13
C ARG A 67 10.17 -4.78 -1.48
N ALA A 68 9.25 -5.32 -0.67
CA ALA A 68 8.41 -4.52 0.21
C ALA A 68 9.22 -3.95 1.37
N TYR A 69 8.98 -2.68 1.70
CA TYR A 69 9.55 -1.98 2.84
C TYR A 69 8.46 -1.25 3.60
N GLN A 70 8.55 -1.30 4.93
CA GLN A 70 7.70 -0.53 5.82
C GLN A 70 8.31 0.83 6.16
N SER A 71 7.45 1.81 6.37
CA SER A 71 7.78 3.10 6.97
C SER A 71 6.62 3.54 7.88
N THR A 72 6.94 4.30 8.93
CA THR A 72 5.92 4.91 9.78
C THR A 72 5.58 6.30 9.25
N HIS A 73 4.32 6.53 8.91
CA HIS A 73 3.78 7.86 8.73
C HIS A 73 3.10 8.31 10.02
N CYS A 74 3.28 9.57 10.41
CA CYS A 74 2.71 10.10 11.65
C CYS A 74 2.07 11.45 11.41
N SER A 75 0.75 11.49 11.52
CA SER A 75 -0.04 12.72 11.38
C SER A 75 0.30 13.76 12.46
N ALA A 76 0.75 13.33 13.65
CA ALA A 76 1.17 14.24 14.70
C ALA A 76 2.52 14.94 14.42
N TRP A 77 3.38 14.34 13.58
CA TRP A 77 4.65 14.96 13.17
C TRP A 77 4.48 15.95 12.02
N ASN A 78 3.49 15.74 11.17
CA ASN A 78 3.15 16.65 10.08
C ASN A 78 1.64 16.70 9.86
N PRO A 79 0.90 17.50 10.66
CA PRO A 79 -0.54 17.55 10.61
C PRO A 79 -1.02 18.33 9.38
N ASP A 80 -1.19 17.61 8.27
CA ASP A 80 -1.81 18.13 7.05
C ASP A 80 -2.90 17.18 6.56
N VAL A 81 -4.15 17.59 6.72
CA VAL A 81 -5.32 16.81 6.31
C VAL A 81 -5.31 16.49 4.81
N ARG A 82 -4.80 17.39 3.96
CA ARG A 82 -4.75 17.15 2.51
C ARG A 82 -3.75 16.04 2.20
N ARG A 83 -2.62 16.02 2.90
CA ARG A 83 -1.62 14.97 2.78
C ARG A 83 -2.15 13.62 3.27
N GLU A 84 -2.88 13.60 4.38
CA GLU A 84 -3.49 12.38 4.91
C GLU A 84 -4.52 11.76 3.96
N ILE A 85 -5.30 12.61 3.27
CA ILE A 85 -6.22 12.18 2.23
C ILE A 85 -5.46 11.67 1.01
N ALA A 86 -4.42 12.40 0.57
CA ALA A 86 -3.62 12.01 -0.59
C ALA A 86 -2.99 10.62 -0.42
N ILE A 87 -2.35 10.34 0.72
CA ILE A 87 -1.69 9.05 0.97
C ILE A 87 -2.69 7.88 0.91
N ARG A 88 -3.91 8.05 1.41
CA ARG A 88 -4.97 7.03 1.34
C ARG A 88 -5.50 6.84 -0.08
N ASN A 89 -5.68 7.94 -0.81
CA ASN A 89 -6.09 7.90 -2.22
C ASN A 89 -5.04 7.21 -3.08
N ASP A 90 -3.75 7.52 -2.88
CA ASP A 90 -2.64 6.91 -3.59
C ASP A 90 -2.56 5.41 -3.28
N ALA A 91 -2.77 5.00 -2.02
CA ALA A 91 -2.81 3.59 -1.65
C ALA A 91 -3.99 2.84 -2.28
N MET A 92 -5.15 3.48 -2.38
CA MET A 92 -6.30 2.91 -3.09
C MET A 92 -6.03 2.79 -4.60
N ALA A 93 -5.39 3.80 -5.21
CA ALA A 93 -5.00 3.76 -6.62
C ALA A 93 -3.99 2.62 -6.89
N ALA A 94 -2.99 2.46 -6.03
CA ALA A 94 -2.02 1.36 -6.11
C ALA A 94 -2.71 -0.01 -6.00
N ARG A 95 -3.66 -0.16 -5.07
CA ARG A 95 -4.50 -1.37 -4.97
C ARG A 95 -5.29 -1.62 -6.25
N MET A 96 -5.86 -0.59 -6.88
CA MET A 96 -6.61 -0.70 -8.15
C MET A 96 -5.73 -1.19 -9.30
N ILE A 97 -4.52 -0.66 -9.39
CA ILE A 97 -3.53 -1.08 -10.39
C ILE A 97 -3.14 -2.55 -10.15
N LEU A 98 -2.83 -2.92 -8.91
CA LEU A 98 -2.46 -4.29 -8.55
C LEU A 98 -3.60 -5.29 -8.84
N ALA A 99 -4.83 -4.92 -8.53
CA ALA A 99 -6.01 -5.73 -8.87
C ALA A 99 -6.12 -5.96 -10.39
N GLY A 100 -5.94 -4.90 -11.19
CA GLY A 100 -5.94 -4.99 -12.65
C GLY A 100 -4.82 -5.90 -13.19
N GLN A 101 -3.61 -5.81 -12.65
CA GLN A 101 -2.49 -6.70 -13.00
C GLN A 101 -2.78 -8.17 -12.67
N LEU A 102 -3.54 -8.42 -11.60
CA LEU A 102 -3.95 -9.76 -11.18
C LEU A 102 -5.26 -10.24 -11.86
N GLY A 103 -5.91 -9.41 -12.68
CA GLY A 103 -7.22 -9.73 -13.27
C GLY A 103 -8.33 -9.88 -12.21
N MET A 104 -8.19 -9.18 -11.09
CA MET A 104 -9.13 -9.20 -9.96
C MET A 104 -9.92 -7.90 -9.87
N GLU A 105 -11.13 -7.99 -9.33
CA GLU A 105 -11.89 -6.82 -8.91
C GLU A 105 -11.58 -6.51 -7.44
N ILE A 106 -11.44 -5.23 -7.10
CA ILE A 106 -11.41 -4.83 -5.69
C ILE A 106 -12.83 -4.94 -5.14
N PRO A 107 -13.00 -5.50 -3.94
CA PRO A 107 -14.26 -5.40 -3.22
C PRO A 107 -14.69 -3.92 -3.14
N ARG A 108 -15.77 -3.56 -3.85
CA ARG A 108 -16.41 -2.26 -3.65
C ARG A 108 -16.98 -2.27 -2.25
N HIS A 109 -16.27 -1.66 -1.30
CA HIS A 109 -16.89 -1.27 -0.05
C HIS A 109 -17.91 -0.20 -0.43
N SER A 110 -19.19 -0.58 -0.45
CA SER A 110 -20.29 0.35 -0.64
C SER A 110 -20.05 1.53 0.30
N ALA A 111 -19.84 2.72 -0.25
CA ALA A 111 -19.90 3.96 0.49
C ALA A 111 -21.36 4.21 0.92
N GLN A 112 -21.88 3.37 1.82
CA GLN A 112 -23.09 3.67 2.59
C GLN A 112 -22.65 4.54 3.77
N GLY A 113 -22.44 5.81 3.48
CA GLY A 113 -21.99 6.79 4.47
C GLY A 113 -21.88 8.20 3.90
N ALA A 114 -22.76 8.55 2.96
CA ALA A 114 -23.00 9.93 2.54
C ALA A 114 -24.46 10.01 2.05
N GLN A 115 -25.39 9.92 2.99
CA GLN A 115 -26.68 10.58 2.81
C GLN A 115 -26.66 11.79 3.72
N GLU A 116 -26.92 12.94 3.10
CA GLU A 116 -27.15 14.24 3.75
C GLU A 116 -28.25 14.19 4.80
#